data_AF-A0A933X4D9-F1
#
_entry.id   AF-A0A933X4D9-F1
#
_cell.length_a   1.000
_cell.length_b   1.000
_cell.length_c   1.000
_cell.angle_alpha   90.00
_cell.angle_beta   90.00
_cell.angle_gamma   90.00
#
_symmetry.space_group_name_H-M   'P 1'
#
loop_
_entity.id
_entity.type
_entity.pdbx_description
1 polymer ?
#
loop_
_entity_poly.entity_id
_entity_poly.type
_entity_poly.pdbx_seq_one_letter_code
_entity_poly.pdbx_strand_id
1 'polypeptide(L)'
;MPKPKIGIYWCASCGGCEEAVVDLAEDILGVVEKVDIMFWPCAMDFKKADVEAMPDKSLVATLLNGAIRSSEQEEMAHMLRRKSKYMIAYGSCACTGGIPALANQFPREQILRYVYEESPTTVNEAKTRPQLKFAEAGREVTLPELRNVVRSLDQVVDVDYYIPGCPPTPKITKAAIGALLEGRMPPKGSVLSPDVALCEECSRRDSKPTNVAFTEFKRTHQKHLDPQLCFLAQGVICMGAATRQGCGAQCPSGNMPCTGCFGGTDRVKDQGAKALSSFCANIAAKEADEIDQTLKGIPDPVGTFYRYGLAKSLLRRKAGLPMSNGK
;
A
#
# COMPACT_ATOMS: atom_id res chain seq x y z
N MET A 1 16.57 -32.51 -0.18
CA MET A 1 17.28 -31.24 0.09
C MET A 1 16.54 -30.52 1.21
N PRO A 2 17.22 -29.74 2.07
CA PRO A 2 16.53 -28.94 3.09
C PRO A 2 15.59 -27.93 2.42
N LYS A 3 14.42 -27.69 3.03
CA LYS A 3 13.43 -26.77 2.48
C LYS A 3 14.00 -25.34 2.47
N PRO A 4 13.74 -24.54 1.42
CA PRO A 4 14.08 -23.12 1.42
C PRO A 4 13.37 -22.41 2.58
N LYS A 5 14.12 -21.54 3.27
CA LYS A 5 13.63 -20.77 4.42
C LYS A 5 13.06 -19.42 3.99
N ILE A 6 11.86 -19.08 4.43
CA ILE A 6 11.23 -17.78 4.13
C ILE A 6 10.86 -17.02 5.41
N GLY A 7 10.70 -15.71 5.28
CA GLY A 7 10.09 -14.85 6.30
C GLY A 7 8.87 -14.11 5.77
N ILE A 8 7.90 -13.87 6.63
CA ILE A 8 6.71 -13.07 6.41
C ILE A 8 6.61 -12.13 7.61
N TYR A 9 6.54 -10.82 7.37
CA TYR A 9 6.57 -9.85 8.46
C TYR A 9 5.77 -8.58 8.14
N TRP A 10 5.13 -8.01 9.15
CA TRP A 10 4.36 -6.77 9.05
C TRP A 10 5.12 -5.56 9.61
N CYS A 11 4.87 -4.38 9.04
CA CYS A 11 5.28 -3.09 9.61
C CYS A 11 4.03 -2.24 9.90
N ALA A 12 3.93 -0.99 9.43
CA ALA A 12 2.70 -0.22 9.52
C ALA A 12 1.65 -0.80 8.54
N SER A 13 0.98 -1.86 9.00
CA SER A 13 0.07 -2.72 8.26
C SER A 13 -1.26 -2.86 9.00
N CYS A 14 -2.27 -3.41 8.33
CA CYS A 14 -3.59 -3.71 8.90
C CYS A 14 -3.84 -5.21 9.09
N GLY A 15 -2.85 -6.07 8.86
CA GLY A 15 -2.99 -7.53 8.89
C GLY A 15 -3.56 -8.13 7.60
N GLY A 16 -4.21 -7.34 6.73
CA GLY A 16 -4.86 -7.89 5.53
C GLY A 16 -3.93 -8.60 4.52
N CYS A 17 -2.63 -8.29 4.50
CA CYS A 17 -1.69 -9.07 3.69
C CYS A 17 -1.37 -10.44 4.31
N GLU A 18 -1.37 -10.55 5.65
CA GLU A 18 -1.25 -11.85 6.31
C GLU A 18 -2.48 -12.71 6.03
N GLU A 19 -3.67 -12.12 6.13
CA GLU A 19 -4.92 -12.78 5.76
C GLU A 19 -4.90 -13.23 4.28
N ALA A 20 -4.30 -12.45 3.36
CA ALA A 20 -4.15 -12.87 1.97
C ALA A 20 -3.24 -14.10 1.77
N VAL A 21 -2.35 -14.41 2.73
CA VAL A 21 -1.58 -15.66 2.75
C VAL A 21 -2.45 -16.79 3.32
N VAL A 22 -3.25 -16.53 4.35
CA VAL A 22 -4.21 -17.50 4.91
C VAL A 22 -5.31 -17.86 3.91
N ASP A 23 -5.77 -16.89 3.11
CA ASP A 23 -6.76 -17.03 2.03
C ASP A 23 -6.26 -17.86 0.83
N LEU A 24 -5.01 -18.37 0.88
CA LEU A 24 -4.62 -19.49 0.03
C LEU A 24 -5.42 -20.76 0.36
N ALA A 25 -6.13 -20.80 1.49
CA ALA A 25 -6.97 -21.91 1.91
C ALA A 25 -6.19 -23.23 1.84
N GLU A 26 -6.68 -24.25 1.15
CA GLU A 26 -6.02 -25.55 1.05
C GLU A 26 -4.66 -25.47 0.33
N ASP A 27 -4.46 -24.49 -0.56
CA ASP A 27 -3.19 -24.32 -1.28
C ASP A 27 -2.02 -23.95 -0.35
N ILE A 28 -2.29 -23.44 0.85
CA ILE A 28 -1.24 -23.12 1.83
C ILE A 28 -0.49 -24.38 2.26
N LEU A 29 -1.14 -25.55 2.25
CA LEU A 29 -0.53 -26.83 2.59
C LEU A 29 0.63 -27.15 1.62
N GLY A 30 0.41 -26.90 0.33
CA GLY A 30 1.46 -27.05 -0.69
C GLY A 30 2.62 -26.06 -0.54
N VAL A 31 2.39 -24.90 0.11
CA VAL A 31 3.46 -23.94 0.43
C VAL A 31 4.29 -24.46 1.59
N VAL A 32 3.69 -24.84 2.71
CA VAL A 32 4.41 -25.32 3.91
C VAL A 32 5.08 -26.68 3.70
N GLU A 33 4.61 -27.48 2.74
CA GLU A 33 5.33 -28.67 2.28
C GLU A 33 6.66 -28.33 1.59
N LYS A 34 6.75 -27.15 0.96
CA LYS A 34 7.90 -26.73 0.13
C LYS A 34 8.83 -25.75 0.81
N VAL A 35 8.41 -25.04 1.86
CA VAL A 35 9.21 -24.02 2.56
C VAL A 35 9.22 -24.23 4.07
N ASP A 36 10.29 -23.77 4.70
CA ASP A 36 10.33 -23.54 6.15
C ASP A 36 10.03 -22.07 6.42
N ILE A 37 8.91 -21.78 7.09
CA ILE A 37 8.57 -20.42 7.52
C ILE A 37 9.32 -20.16 8.83
N MET A 38 10.35 -19.32 8.76
CA MET A 38 11.24 -19.03 9.89
C MET A 38 10.81 -17.81 10.71
N PHE A 39 9.94 -16.99 10.14
CA PHE A 39 9.45 -15.80 10.80
C PHE A 39 8.08 -15.46 10.25
N TRP A 40 7.05 -15.56 11.09
CA TRP A 40 5.70 -15.11 10.79
C TRP A 40 4.95 -14.86 12.11
N PRO A 41 5.14 -13.68 12.74
CA PRO A 41 4.66 -13.43 14.10
C PRO A 41 3.15 -13.59 14.31
N CYS A 42 2.37 -13.49 13.22
CA CYS A 42 0.92 -13.68 13.28
C CYS A 42 0.51 -15.14 13.50
N ALA A 43 1.30 -16.09 12.97
CA ALA A 43 0.95 -17.50 12.92
C ALA A 43 1.92 -18.42 13.68
N MET A 44 3.09 -17.90 14.07
CA MET A 44 4.19 -18.69 14.63
C MET A 44 4.91 -17.94 15.75
N ASP A 45 5.49 -18.70 16.68
CA ASP A 45 6.08 -18.15 17.90
C ASP A 45 7.51 -17.61 17.76
N PHE A 46 8.14 -17.69 16.58
CA PHE A 46 9.47 -17.15 16.34
C PHE A 46 9.55 -15.67 16.71
N LYS A 47 10.60 -15.31 17.45
CA LYS A 47 10.87 -13.95 17.92
C LYS A 47 11.98 -13.32 17.09
N LYS A 48 12.15 -12.01 17.25
CA LYS A 48 13.21 -11.22 16.59
C LYS A 48 14.59 -11.84 16.78
N ALA A 49 14.92 -12.27 18.01
CA ALA A 49 16.21 -12.85 18.35
C ALA A 49 16.53 -14.13 17.56
N ASP A 50 15.52 -14.96 17.27
CA ASP A 50 15.70 -16.19 16.50
C ASP A 50 16.18 -15.87 15.08
N VAL A 51 15.60 -14.85 14.45
CA VAL A 51 15.96 -14.41 13.10
C VAL A 51 17.30 -13.68 13.09
N GLU A 52 17.60 -12.90 14.13
CA GLU A 52 18.89 -12.21 14.27
C GLU A 52 20.07 -13.18 14.36
N ALA A 53 19.88 -14.29 15.07
CA ALA A 53 20.87 -15.36 15.21
C ALA A 53 21.10 -16.17 13.94
N MET A 54 20.17 -16.14 12.96
CA MET A 54 20.36 -16.83 11.69
C MET A 54 21.53 -16.25 10.89
N PRO A 55 22.26 -17.05 10.10
CA PRO A 55 23.28 -16.50 9.20
C PRO A 55 22.68 -15.49 8.21
N ASP A 56 23.46 -14.48 7.83
CA ASP A 56 23.04 -13.54 6.80
C ASP A 56 22.78 -14.27 5.47
N LYS A 57 21.78 -13.79 4.71
CA LYS A 57 21.32 -14.41 3.45
C LYS A 57 20.87 -15.88 3.58
N SER A 58 20.52 -16.34 4.77
CA SER A 58 19.98 -17.69 4.99
C SER A 58 18.49 -17.82 4.67
N LEU A 59 17.73 -16.71 4.65
CA LEU A 59 16.37 -16.68 4.12
C LEU A 59 16.43 -16.53 2.59
N VAL A 60 15.74 -17.40 1.85
CA VAL A 60 15.62 -17.25 0.39
C VAL A 60 14.83 -15.99 0.04
N ALA A 61 13.77 -15.69 0.80
CA ALA A 61 13.00 -14.47 0.62
C ALA A 61 12.34 -14.03 1.92
N THR A 62 12.11 -12.72 2.05
CA THR A 62 11.15 -12.16 2.99
C THR A 62 10.07 -11.42 2.23
N LEU A 63 8.81 -11.75 2.52
CA LEU A 63 7.63 -10.99 2.12
C LEU A 63 7.34 -10.01 3.26
N LEU A 64 7.80 -8.77 3.11
CA LEU A 64 7.59 -7.72 4.11
C LEU A 64 6.40 -6.86 3.68
N ASN A 65 5.35 -6.85 4.51
CA ASN A 65 4.16 -6.04 4.32
C ASN A 65 4.11 -4.83 5.26
N GLY A 66 3.27 -3.86 4.92
CA GLY A 66 3.17 -2.60 5.69
C GLY A 66 4.20 -1.55 5.27
N ALA A 67 3.89 -0.30 5.58
CA ALA A 67 4.77 0.84 5.33
C ALA A 67 5.74 1.03 6.52
N ILE A 68 6.75 1.89 6.36
CA ILE A 68 7.69 2.20 7.45
C ILE A 68 7.32 3.54 8.09
N ARG A 69 6.91 3.50 9.36
CA ARG A 69 6.45 4.66 10.13
C ARG A 69 7.00 4.71 11.57
N SER A 70 7.70 3.69 12.06
CA SER A 70 8.40 3.72 13.35
C SER A 70 9.87 3.34 13.23
N SER A 71 10.67 3.65 14.26
CA SER A 71 12.08 3.26 14.36
C SER A 71 12.26 1.73 14.38
N GLU A 72 11.38 1.01 15.07
CA GLU A 72 11.41 -0.46 15.12
C GLU A 72 11.13 -1.07 13.75
N GLN A 73 10.15 -0.54 13.01
CA GLN A 73 9.84 -1.02 11.65
C GLN A 73 11.04 -0.82 10.69
N GLU A 74 11.74 0.30 10.83
CA GLU A 74 12.98 0.57 10.07
C GLU A 74 14.10 -0.40 10.44
N GLU A 75 14.31 -0.65 11.74
CA GLU A 75 15.27 -1.65 12.22
C GLU A 75 14.96 -3.05 11.68
N MET A 76 13.69 -3.47 11.75
CA MET A 76 13.22 -4.76 11.25
C MET A 76 13.41 -4.88 9.74
N ALA A 77 13.12 -3.83 8.97
CA ALA A 77 13.37 -3.81 7.53
C ALA A 77 14.85 -4.02 7.20
N HIS A 78 15.76 -3.32 7.89
CA HIS A 78 17.21 -3.49 7.70
C HIS A 78 17.70 -4.88 8.12
N MET A 79 17.22 -5.40 9.26
CA MET A 79 17.54 -6.74 9.73
C MET A 79 17.10 -7.80 8.73
N LEU A 80 15.83 -7.78 8.30
CA LEU A 80 15.30 -8.75 7.36
C LEU A 80 15.97 -8.63 5.98
N ARG A 81 16.29 -7.42 5.50
CA ARG A 81 17.06 -7.23 4.27
C ARG A 81 18.43 -7.90 4.33
N ARG A 82 19.12 -7.79 5.47
CA ARG A 82 20.41 -8.44 5.71
C ARG A 82 20.28 -9.97 5.72
N LYS A 83 19.24 -10.50 6.38
CA LYS A 83 18.97 -11.95 6.45
C LYS A 83 18.47 -12.58 5.16
N SER A 84 17.92 -11.79 4.23
CA SER A 84 17.23 -12.32 3.04
C SER A 84 17.98 -12.12 1.73
N LYS A 85 18.01 -13.19 0.92
CA LYS A 85 18.47 -13.16 -0.48
C LYS A 85 17.55 -12.30 -1.33
N TYR A 86 16.24 -12.50 -1.22
CA TYR A 86 15.22 -11.64 -1.82
C TYR A 86 14.41 -10.86 -0.78
N MET A 87 14.30 -9.56 -0.95
CA MET A 87 13.35 -8.71 -0.22
C MET A 87 12.18 -8.40 -1.13
N ILE A 88 10.97 -8.80 -0.73
CA ILE A 88 9.76 -8.64 -1.52
C ILE A 88 8.83 -7.69 -0.77
N ALA A 89 8.53 -6.54 -1.37
CA ALA A 89 7.50 -5.64 -0.87
C ALA A 89 6.12 -6.28 -1.13
N TYR A 90 5.44 -6.67 -0.06
CA TYR A 90 4.19 -7.41 -0.13
C TYR A 90 3.01 -6.52 0.27
N GLY A 91 2.17 -6.16 -0.70
CA GLY A 91 1.02 -5.27 -0.54
C GLY A 91 1.30 -3.78 -0.74
N SER A 92 0.24 -3.01 -0.96
CA SER A 92 0.30 -1.59 -1.32
C SER A 92 1.04 -0.74 -0.29
N CYS A 93 0.93 -1.06 1.01
CA CYS A 93 1.64 -0.36 2.06
C CYS A 93 3.17 -0.48 1.88
N ALA A 94 3.68 -1.67 1.61
CA ALA A 94 5.12 -1.87 1.38
C ALA A 94 5.54 -1.31 0.01
N CYS A 95 4.74 -1.51 -1.03
CA CYS A 95 5.05 -1.11 -2.41
C CYS A 95 5.06 0.40 -2.63
N THR A 96 4.10 1.13 -2.04
CA THR A 96 3.81 2.54 -2.35
C THR A 96 3.47 3.41 -1.13
N GLY A 97 3.45 2.82 0.08
CA GLY A 97 3.11 3.49 1.35
C GLY A 97 1.67 3.27 1.82
N GLY A 98 0.76 2.90 0.91
CA GLY A 98 -0.63 2.52 1.21
C GLY A 98 -1.46 3.63 1.86
N ILE A 99 -2.56 3.24 2.50
CA ILE A 99 -3.44 4.15 3.25
C ILE A 99 -2.67 4.95 4.33
N PRO A 100 -1.75 4.35 5.12
CA PRO A 100 -1.02 5.10 6.14
C PRO A 100 -0.30 6.33 5.59
N ALA A 101 0.13 6.30 4.32
CA ALA A 101 0.84 7.41 3.70
C ALA A 101 0.05 8.73 3.66
N LEU A 102 -1.29 8.70 3.76
CA LEU A 102 -2.11 9.91 3.85
C LEU A 102 -1.79 10.75 5.10
N ALA A 103 -1.22 10.14 6.14
CA ALA A 103 -0.71 10.84 7.32
C ALA A 103 0.41 11.84 6.99
N ASN A 104 1.08 11.72 5.83
CA ASN A 104 2.13 12.65 5.39
C ASN A 104 1.59 14.05 5.04
N GLN A 105 0.27 14.27 5.12
CA GLN A 105 -0.35 15.58 5.00
C GLN A 105 -0.33 16.39 6.30
N PHE A 106 -0.05 15.75 7.43
CA PHE A 106 -0.18 16.33 8.76
C PHE A 106 1.13 16.23 9.56
N PRO A 107 1.44 17.22 10.42
CA PRO A 107 2.51 17.08 11.40
C PRO A 107 2.25 15.90 12.33
N ARG A 108 3.30 15.17 12.72
CA ARG A 108 3.21 14.09 13.72
C ARG A 108 2.52 14.57 15.00
N GLU A 109 2.86 15.76 15.46
CA GLU A 109 2.29 16.35 16.68
C GLU A 109 0.77 16.51 16.59
N GLN A 110 0.25 16.95 15.43
CA GLN A 110 -1.20 17.06 15.23
C GLN A 110 -1.89 15.69 15.35
N ILE A 111 -1.29 14.63 14.79
CA ILE A 111 -1.84 13.27 14.87
C ILE A 111 -1.84 12.78 16.32
N LEU A 112 -0.72 12.94 17.04
CA LEU A 112 -0.59 12.50 18.43
C LEU A 112 -1.54 13.27 19.36
N ARG A 113 -1.64 14.59 19.19
CA ARG A 113 -2.56 15.42 19.97
C ARG A 113 -4.02 15.01 19.74
N TYR A 114 -4.41 14.76 18.49
CA TYR A 114 -5.77 14.30 18.22
C TYR A 114 -6.05 12.96 18.89
N VAL A 115 -5.19 11.96 18.71
CA VAL A 115 -5.41 10.60 19.23
C VAL A 115 -5.41 10.57 20.77
N TYR A 116 -4.49 11.28 21.42
CA TYR A 116 -4.29 11.17 22.86
C TYR A 116 -4.93 12.30 23.69
N GLU A 117 -5.48 13.35 23.06
CA GLU A 117 -6.09 14.47 23.80
C GLU A 117 -7.44 14.92 23.23
N GLU A 118 -7.54 15.17 21.91
CA GLU A 118 -8.70 15.88 21.34
C GLU A 118 -9.81 14.96 20.83
N SER A 119 -9.58 13.64 20.75
CA SER A 119 -10.59 12.71 20.26
C SER A 119 -11.84 12.74 21.16
N PRO A 120 -13.07 12.69 20.61
CA PRO A 120 -14.30 12.93 21.39
C PRO A 120 -14.49 12.01 22.60
N THR A 121 -13.87 10.83 22.58
CA THR A 121 -13.97 9.81 23.63
C THR A 121 -12.77 9.77 24.56
N THR A 122 -11.75 10.60 24.31
CA THR A 122 -10.53 10.59 25.13
C THR A 122 -10.75 11.38 26.42
N VAL A 123 -10.71 10.68 27.55
CA VAL A 123 -10.68 11.30 28.88
C VAL A 123 -9.23 11.34 29.37
N ASN A 124 -8.56 12.48 29.18
CA ASN A 124 -7.14 12.66 29.52
C ASN A 124 -6.84 14.10 29.97
N GLU A 125 -7.39 14.52 31.12
CA GLU A 125 -7.23 15.87 31.66
C GLU A 125 -5.77 16.27 31.87
N ALA A 126 -4.94 15.31 32.29
CA ALA A 126 -3.51 15.50 32.51
C ALA A 126 -2.69 15.59 31.21
N LYS A 127 -3.29 15.34 30.04
CA LYS A 127 -2.62 15.28 28.73
C LYS A 127 -1.41 14.33 28.73
N THR A 128 -1.54 13.23 29.47
CA THR A 128 -0.50 12.21 29.54
C THR A 128 -0.35 11.53 28.18
N ARG A 129 0.88 11.41 27.69
CA ARG A 129 1.19 10.78 26.39
C ARG A 129 2.18 9.63 26.54
N PRO A 130 2.15 8.64 25.63
CA PRO A 130 3.21 7.64 25.56
C PRO A 130 4.59 8.30 25.39
N GLN A 131 5.52 7.94 26.27
CA GLN A 131 6.90 8.43 26.25
C GLN A 131 7.81 7.36 25.64
N LEU A 132 8.88 7.79 24.95
CA LEU A 132 9.84 6.85 24.34
C LEU A 132 10.57 6.00 25.39
N LYS A 133 10.68 6.50 26.61
CA LYS A 133 11.29 5.83 27.75
C LYS A 133 10.45 6.08 28.98
N PHE A 134 10.31 5.07 29.81
CA PHE A 134 9.71 5.18 31.12
C PHE A 134 10.43 4.22 32.08
N ALA A 135 10.72 4.69 33.29
CA ALA A 135 11.42 3.89 34.30
C ALA A 135 10.54 3.73 35.53
N GLU A 136 10.26 2.48 35.91
CA GLU A 136 9.45 2.15 37.08
C GLU A 136 9.94 0.83 37.69
N ALA A 137 9.98 0.77 39.02
CA ALA A 137 10.41 -0.42 39.79
C ALA A 137 11.75 -1.02 39.31
N GLY A 138 12.71 -0.16 38.94
CA GLY A 138 14.04 -0.57 38.46
C GLY A 138 14.08 -1.13 37.04
N ARG A 139 12.99 -1.04 36.27
CA ARG A 139 12.92 -1.46 34.85
C ARG A 139 12.75 -0.23 33.96
N GLU A 140 13.56 -0.13 32.91
CA GLU A 140 13.35 0.84 31.81
C GLU A 140 12.59 0.13 30.69
N VAL A 141 11.45 0.69 30.29
CA VAL A 141 10.71 0.28 29.10
C VAL A 141 10.87 1.32 28.01
N THR A 142 10.94 0.86 26.77
CA THR A 142 11.12 1.72 25.60
C THR A 142 10.00 1.54 24.60
N LEU A 143 9.56 2.64 23.97
CA LEU A 143 8.64 2.59 22.84
C LEU A 143 9.35 2.94 21.52
N PRO A 144 8.97 2.31 20.40
CA PRO A 144 9.44 2.72 19.08
C PRO A 144 9.10 4.18 18.80
N GLU A 145 10.05 4.91 18.23
CA GLU A 145 9.83 6.29 17.86
C GLU A 145 8.97 6.38 16.59
N LEU A 146 7.80 7.03 16.69
CA LEU A 146 6.96 7.32 15.54
C LEU A 146 7.64 8.36 14.63
N ARG A 147 7.92 8.02 13.38
CA ARG A 147 8.55 8.92 12.40
C ARG A 147 7.59 10.03 11.94
N ASN A 148 8.13 11.12 11.42
CA ASN A 148 7.35 12.21 10.81
C ASN A 148 6.73 11.83 9.46
N VAL A 149 7.39 10.93 8.71
CA VAL A 149 7.02 10.56 7.35
C VAL A 149 6.83 9.05 7.26
N VAL A 150 5.69 8.62 6.69
CA VAL A 150 5.49 7.25 6.22
C VAL A 150 6.31 7.06 4.95
N ARG A 151 7.07 5.98 4.89
CA ARG A 151 7.88 5.59 3.73
C ARG A 151 7.42 4.24 3.17
N SER A 152 7.53 4.05 1.85
CA SER A 152 7.48 2.71 1.26
C SER A 152 8.75 1.93 1.61
N LEU A 153 8.71 0.60 1.47
CA LEU A 153 9.83 -0.26 1.88
C LEU A 153 11.12 0.07 1.12
N ASP A 154 11.01 0.34 -0.17
CA ASP A 154 12.11 0.68 -1.08
C ASP A 154 12.72 2.07 -0.85
N GLN A 155 12.10 2.90 -0.01
CA GLN A 155 12.68 4.15 0.47
C GLN A 155 13.56 3.95 1.72
N VAL A 156 13.65 2.72 2.24
CA VAL A 156 14.38 2.37 3.47
C VAL A 156 15.41 1.28 3.23
N VAL A 157 15.06 0.24 2.47
CA VAL A 157 15.97 -0.86 2.12
C VAL A 157 15.89 -1.20 0.64
N ASP A 158 16.92 -1.86 0.12
CA ASP A 158 16.92 -2.39 -1.24
C ASP A 158 15.86 -3.50 -1.40
N VAL A 159 14.93 -3.33 -2.34
CA VAL A 159 13.81 -4.27 -2.58
C VAL A 159 14.03 -4.94 -3.93
N ASP A 160 13.86 -6.26 -3.98
CA ASP A 160 14.07 -7.05 -5.18
C ASP A 160 12.81 -7.16 -6.03
N TYR A 161 11.64 -7.34 -5.41
CA TYR A 161 10.37 -7.54 -6.11
C TYR A 161 9.19 -6.89 -5.38
N TYR A 162 8.11 -6.65 -6.12
CA TYR A 162 6.90 -6.02 -5.59
C TYR A 162 5.69 -6.89 -5.89
N ILE A 163 4.85 -7.12 -4.88
CA ILE A 163 3.56 -7.78 -5.04
C ILE A 163 2.49 -6.75 -4.63
N PRO A 164 1.74 -6.18 -5.58
CA PRO A 164 0.81 -5.08 -5.31
C PRO A 164 -0.56 -5.58 -4.82
N GLY A 165 -1.34 -4.64 -4.27
CA GLY A 165 -2.72 -4.86 -3.83
C GLY A 165 -2.95 -4.49 -2.37
N CYS A 166 -4.20 -4.16 -2.01
CA CYS A 166 -4.59 -3.82 -0.64
C CYS A 166 -5.78 -4.68 -0.17
N PRO A 167 -5.59 -5.99 0.05
CA PRO A 167 -4.33 -6.74 -0.08
C PRO A 167 -4.10 -7.30 -1.51
N PRO A 168 -2.92 -7.90 -1.78
CA PRO A 168 -2.73 -8.74 -2.97
C PRO A 168 -3.76 -9.87 -3.03
N THR A 169 -4.18 -10.29 -4.22
CA THR A 169 -5.13 -11.41 -4.34
C THR A 169 -4.44 -12.76 -4.08
N PRO A 170 -5.17 -13.80 -3.64
CA PRO A 170 -4.63 -15.15 -3.49
C PRO A 170 -3.96 -15.66 -4.78
N LYS A 171 -4.56 -15.38 -5.94
CA LYS A 171 -4.01 -15.74 -7.26
C LYS A 171 -2.62 -15.11 -7.49
N ILE A 172 -2.46 -13.82 -7.18
CA ILE A 172 -1.20 -13.11 -7.34
C ILE A 172 -0.16 -13.60 -6.31
N THR A 173 -0.57 -13.78 -5.05
CA THR A 173 0.28 -14.33 -4.00
C THR A 173 0.80 -15.73 -4.36
N LYS A 174 -0.09 -16.64 -4.78
CA LYS A 174 0.26 -18.01 -5.21
C LYS A 174 1.23 -18.00 -6.39
N ALA A 175 0.97 -17.17 -7.40
CA ALA A 175 1.85 -17.05 -8.56
C ALA A 175 3.26 -16.56 -8.20
N ALA A 176 3.36 -15.57 -7.29
CA ALA A 176 4.64 -15.05 -6.82
C ALA A 176 5.43 -16.07 -6.00
N ILE A 177 4.77 -16.78 -5.08
CA ILE A 177 5.39 -17.88 -4.31
C ILE A 177 5.85 -19.00 -5.26
N GLY A 178 5.00 -19.41 -6.21
CA GLY A 178 5.37 -20.41 -7.21
C GLY A 178 6.61 -20.02 -8.02
N ALA A 179 6.66 -18.78 -8.53
CA ALA A 179 7.82 -18.27 -9.26
C ALA A 179 9.10 -18.27 -8.41
N LEU A 180 8.99 -17.94 -7.11
CA LEU A 180 10.10 -17.98 -6.17
C LEU A 180 10.62 -19.40 -5.95
N LEU A 181 9.72 -20.36 -5.71
CA LEU A 181 10.08 -21.77 -5.43
C LEU A 181 10.65 -22.49 -6.65
N GLU A 182 10.20 -22.12 -7.85
CA GLU A 182 10.69 -22.70 -9.10
C GLU A 182 11.95 -21.99 -9.62
N GLY A 183 12.44 -20.95 -8.94
CA GLY A 183 13.61 -20.19 -9.36
C GLY A 183 13.40 -19.38 -10.65
N ARG A 184 12.14 -19.05 -10.98
CA ARG A 184 11.74 -18.34 -12.21
C ARG A 184 11.44 -16.86 -11.94
N MET A 185 12.21 -16.24 -11.06
CA MET A 185 11.99 -14.84 -10.73
C MET A 185 12.36 -13.94 -11.92
N PRO A 186 11.56 -12.90 -12.22
CA PRO A 186 11.85 -11.94 -13.28
C PRO A 186 13.05 -11.05 -12.93
N PRO A 187 13.46 -10.10 -13.79
CA PRO A 187 14.47 -9.13 -13.43
C PRO A 187 14.14 -8.39 -12.12
N LYS A 188 15.18 -8.06 -11.36
CA LYS A 188 15.05 -7.26 -10.14
C LYS A 188 14.32 -5.94 -10.43
N GLY A 189 13.41 -5.56 -9.54
CA GLY A 189 12.57 -4.37 -9.65
C GLY A 189 11.20 -4.62 -10.26
N SER A 190 10.96 -5.81 -10.82
CA SER A 190 9.66 -6.17 -11.40
C SER A 190 8.54 -6.20 -10.36
N VAL A 191 7.36 -5.76 -10.81
CA VAL A 191 6.10 -5.91 -10.08
C VAL A 191 5.41 -7.19 -10.56
N LEU A 192 5.16 -8.13 -9.64
CA LEU A 192 4.66 -9.48 -9.90
C LEU A 192 3.14 -9.47 -10.14
N SER A 193 2.70 -8.79 -11.19
CA SER A 193 1.34 -8.89 -11.76
C SER A 193 1.31 -8.27 -13.16
N PRO A 194 0.18 -8.39 -13.86
CA PRO A 194 -0.24 -7.60 -15.02
C PRO A 194 0.44 -6.26 -15.30
N ASP A 195 1.37 -6.09 -16.25
CA ASP A 195 1.81 -4.73 -16.66
C ASP A 195 0.88 -4.11 -17.72
N VAL A 196 -0.40 -3.98 -17.36
CA VAL A 196 -1.41 -3.30 -18.17
C VAL A 196 -2.50 -2.74 -17.28
N ALA A 197 -3.22 -1.72 -17.76
CA ALA A 197 -4.27 -1.07 -16.99
C ALA A 197 -5.43 -2.01 -16.67
N LEU A 198 -6.08 -1.78 -15.53
CA LEU A 198 -7.21 -2.57 -15.01
C LEU A 198 -8.40 -2.62 -15.97
N CYS A 199 -8.50 -1.62 -16.87
CA CYS A 199 -9.53 -1.61 -17.91
C CYS A 199 -9.52 -2.86 -18.78
N GLU A 200 -8.38 -3.53 -18.96
CA GLU A 200 -8.29 -4.75 -19.78
C GLU A 200 -9.05 -5.94 -19.19
N GLU A 201 -9.12 -6.06 -17.86
CA GLU A 201 -9.87 -7.12 -17.16
C GLU A 201 -11.26 -6.65 -16.67
N CYS A 202 -11.65 -5.40 -16.97
CA CYS A 202 -12.91 -4.83 -16.52
C CYS A 202 -14.06 -5.20 -17.48
N SER A 203 -15.14 -5.77 -16.97
CA SER A 203 -16.34 -6.12 -17.76
C SER A 203 -17.04 -4.92 -18.40
N ARG A 204 -16.75 -3.70 -17.93
CA ARG A 204 -17.32 -2.44 -18.45
C ARG A 204 -16.45 -1.77 -19.51
N ARG A 205 -15.42 -2.46 -20.00
CA ARG A 205 -14.45 -1.90 -20.96
C ARG A 205 -15.14 -1.43 -22.23
N ASP A 206 -16.00 -2.25 -22.79
CA ASP A 206 -16.60 -2.02 -24.11
C ASP A 206 -17.63 -0.88 -24.10
N SER A 207 -18.17 -0.53 -22.92
CA SER A 207 -19.04 0.64 -22.75
C SER A 207 -18.29 1.94 -22.48
N LYS A 208 -16.94 1.92 -22.46
CA LYS A 208 -16.14 3.14 -22.34
C LYS A 208 -16.07 3.85 -23.70
N PRO A 209 -16.52 5.12 -23.81
CA PRO A 209 -16.41 5.86 -25.07
C PRO A 209 -14.94 6.13 -25.41
N THR A 210 -14.62 6.16 -26.70
CA THR A 210 -13.28 6.54 -27.20
C THR A 210 -12.90 7.93 -26.73
N ASN A 211 -13.85 8.87 -26.79
CA ASN A 211 -13.71 10.24 -26.32
C ASN A 211 -14.47 10.39 -25.00
N VAL A 212 -13.77 10.18 -23.89
CA VAL A 212 -14.33 10.49 -22.57
C VAL A 212 -14.35 12.02 -22.43
N ALA A 213 -15.50 12.59 -22.11
CA ALA A 213 -15.65 14.02 -21.88
C ALA A 213 -16.38 14.23 -20.55
N PHE A 214 -15.68 14.81 -19.57
CA PHE A 214 -16.23 15.12 -18.25
C PHE A 214 -16.84 16.52 -18.27
N THR A 215 -18.16 16.59 -18.15
CA THR A 215 -18.89 17.84 -17.89
C THR A 215 -19.08 18.11 -16.40
N GLU A 216 -19.04 17.05 -15.58
CA GLU A 216 -19.12 17.11 -14.13
C GLU A 216 -18.47 15.84 -13.53
N PHE A 217 -18.02 15.95 -12.28
CA PHE A 217 -17.61 14.78 -11.48
C PHE A 217 -18.66 14.49 -10.40
N LYS A 218 -19.10 13.23 -10.34
CA LYS A 218 -20.04 12.72 -9.35
C LYS A 218 -19.37 11.74 -8.41
N ARG A 219 -19.76 11.80 -7.14
CA ARG A 219 -19.44 10.79 -6.12
C ARG A 219 -20.51 9.71 -6.11
N THR A 220 -20.15 8.51 -5.64
CA THR A 220 -21.00 7.32 -5.66
C THR A 220 -22.34 7.49 -4.94
N HIS A 221 -22.44 8.37 -3.94
CA HIS A 221 -23.69 8.66 -3.23
C HIS A 221 -24.57 9.70 -3.92
N GLN A 222 -24.09 10.39 -4.95
CA GLN A 222 -24.83 11.46 -5.63
C GLN A 222 -25.62 10.96 -6.85
N LYS A 223 -25.37 9.72 -7.30
CA LYS A 223 -26.00 9.14 -8.48
C LYS A 223 -26.05 7.62 -8.36
N HIS A 224 -27.20 7.05 -8.73
CA HIS A 224 -27.30 5.62 -8.98
C HIS A 224 -26.49 5.25 -10.23
N LEU A 225 -25.48 4.41 -10.05
CA LEU A 225 -24.56 4.05 -11.12
C LEU A 225 -25.09 2.83 -11.89
N ASP A 226 -25.13 2.98 -13.21
CA ASP A 226 -25.49 1.91 -14.12
C ASP A 226 -24.43 0.80 -14.03
N PRO A 227 -24.80 -0.47 -13.75
CA PRO A 227 -23.86 -1.57 -13.59
C PRO A 227 -23.20 -2.06 -14.90
N GLN A 228 -23.69 -1.64 -16.06
CA GLN A 228 -23.14 -2.03 -17.38
C GLN A 228 -22.23 -0.96 -17.98
N LEU A 229 -22.42 0.31 -17.61
CA LEU A 229 -21.64 1.41 -18.17
C LEU A 229 -20.32 1.64 -17.43
N CYS A 230 -19.27 2.00 -18.17
CA CYS A 230 -18.00 2.42 -17.61
C CYS A 230 -18.20 3.62 -16.66
N PHE A 231 -17.63 3.58 -15.44
CA PHE A 231 -17.78 4.67 -14.48
C PHE A 231 -17.25 6.02 -14.97
N LEU A 232 -16.18 6.00 -15.78
CA LEU A 232 -15.66 7.22 -16.40
C LEU A 232 -16.70 7.84 -17.35
N ALA A 233 -17.42 7.02 -18.12
CA ALA A 233 -18.51 7.49 -18.98
C ALA A 233 -19.69 8.06 -18.18
N GLN A 234 -19.82 7.68 -16.91
CA GLN A 234 -20.89 8.13 -16.02
C GLN A 234 -20.54 9.38 -15.21
N GLY A 235 -19.35 9.98 -15.44
CA GLY A 235 -18.84 11.13 -14.70
C GLY A 235 -18.29 10.77 -13.31
N VAL A 236 -17.97 9.50 -13.05
CA VAL A 236 -17.43 9.05 -11.76
C VAL A 236 -15.95 8.75 -11.88
N ILE A 237 -15.16 9.28 -10.95
CA ILE A 237 -13.73 9.01 -10.89
C ILE A 237 -13.51 7.52 -10.63
N CYS A 238 -12.86 6.86 -11.60
CA CYS A 238 -12.44 5.48 -11.50
C CYS A 238 -10.95 5.38 -11.83
N MET A 239 -10.15 4.96 -10.87
CA MET A 239 -8.69 4.88 -11.00
C MET A 239 -8.22 3.72 -11.89
N GLY A 240 -9.13 2.88 -12.39
CA GLY A 240 -8.79 1.67 -13.15
C GLY A 240 -7.94 1.95 -14.39
N ALA A 241 -8.16 3.08 -15.07
CA ALA A 241 -7.35 3.48 -16.23
C ALA A 241 -5.89 3.82 -15.87
N ALA A 242 -5.62 4.18 -14.62
CA ALA A 242 -4.28 4.49 -14.11
C ALA A 242 -3.73 3.40 -13.16
N THR A 243 -4.42 2.27 -13.04
CA THR A 243 -4.08 1.21 -12.08
C THR A 243 -3.76 -0.06 -12.83
N ARG A 244 -2.72 -0.77 -12.43
CA ARG A 244 -2.37 -2.06 -13.02
C ARG A 244 -3.39 -3.15 -12.69
N GLN A 245 -3.55 -4.12 -13.57
CA GLN A 245 -4.51 -5.21 -13.42
C GLN A 245 -4.00 -6.35 -12.52
N GLY A 246 -4.82 -7.40 -12.36
CA GLY A 246 -4.50 -8.60 -11.58
C GLY A 246 -5.37 -8.76 -10.34
N CYS A 247 -6.27 -7.81 -10.07
CA CYS A 247 -7.24 -7.94 -9.00
C CYS A 247 -8.54 -8.61 -9.46
N GLY A 248 -8.74 -8.82 -10.76
CA GLY A 248 -9.97 -9.32 -11.37
C GLY A 248 -11.07 -8.27 -11.43
N ALA A 249 -10.72 -6.99 -11.44
CA ALA A 249 -11.67 -5.85 -11.41
C ALA A 249 -12.82 -6.00 -10.38
N GLN A 250 -12.51 -6.50 -9.18
CA GLN A 250 -13.54 -6.83 -8.17
C GLN A 250 -14.39 -5.63 -7.77
N CYS A 251 -13.81 -4.43 -7.59
CA CYS A 251 -14.61 -3.25 -7.24
C CYS A 251 -15.61 -2.91 -8.36
N PRO A 252 -15.19 -2.79 -9.64
CA PRO A 252 -16.15 -2.58 -10.72
C PRO A 252 -17.24 -3.65 -10.87
N SER A 253 -16.89 -4.92 -10.60
CA SER A 253 -17.85 -6.03 -10.56
C SER A 253 -18.87 -5.87 -9.43
N GLY A 254 -18.42 -5.39 -8.26
CA GLY A 254 -19.28 -4.99 -7.13
C GLY A 254 -19.98 -3.62 -7.29
N ASN A 255 -20.07 -3.11 -8.52
CA ASN A 255 -20.65 -1.80 -8.85
C ASN A 255 -20.02 -0.59 -8.12
N MET A 256 -18.72 -0.66 -7.85
CA MET A 256 -17.95 0.45 -7.26
C MET A 256 -16.75 0.83 -8.14
N PRO A 257 -16.42 2.13 -8.27
CA PRO A 257 -15.24 2.54 -9.04
C PRO A 257 -13.96 2.01 -8.40
N CYS A 258 -12.97 1.69 -9.23
CA CYS A 258 -11.64 1.34 -8.75
C CYS A 258 -11.02 2.53 -8.00
N THR A 259 -10.42 2.24 -6.84
CA THR A 259 -9.73 3.25 -6.00
C THR A 259 -8.21 3.23 -6.16
N GLY A 260 -7.66 2.29 -6.94
CA GLY A 260 -6.27 2.30 -7.39
C GLY A 260 -5.26 1.55 -6.52
N CYS A 261 -5.70 0.62 -5.66
CA CYS A 261 -4.84 -0.02 -4.67
C CYS A 261 -3.72 -0.94 -5.22
N PHE A 262 -3.77 -1.30 -6.50
CA PHE A 262 -2.72 -2.08 -7.16
C PHE A 262 -1.55 -1.22 -7.67
N GLY A 263 -1.63 0.11 -7.58
CA GLY A 263 -0.60 1.03 -8.08
C GLY A 263 -0.60 1.15 -9.61
N GLY A 264 0.31 1.97 -10.15
CA GLY A 264 0.46 2.21 -11.59
C GLY A 264 1.15 1.06 -12.35
N THR A 265 1.09 1.11 -13.68
CA THR A 265 1.91 0.26 -14.56
C THR A 265 3.36 0.73 -14.57
N ASP A 266 4.27 -0.08 -15.10
CA ASP A 266 5.72 0.15 -14.99
C ASP A 266 6.16 1.46 -15.68
N ARG A 267 5.38 1.93 -16.66
CA ARG A 267 5.61 3.20 -17.37
C ARG A 267 5.12 4.43 -16.60
N VAL A 268 4.44 4.24 -15.47
CA VAL A 268 3.82 5.30 -14.67
C VAL A 268 4.57 5.48 -13.36
N LYS A 269 5.39 6.52 -13.28
CA LYS A 269 6.18 6.86 -12.07
C LYS A 269 5.29 7.32 -10.91
N ASP A 270 4.28 8.11 -11.22
CA ASP A 270 3.32 8.65 -10.24
C ASP A 270 1.90 8.40 -10.75
N GLN A 271 1.22 7.45 -10.09
CA GLN A 271 -0.14 7.05 -10.43
C GLN A 271 -1.13 8.20 -10.30
N GLY A 272 -1.04 8.98 -9.22
CA GLY A 272 -1.97 10.07 -8.94
C GLY A 272 -1.81 11.20 -9.93
N ALA A 273 -0.58 11.59 -10.24
CA ALA A 273 -0.28 12.62 -11.23
C ALA A 273 -0.72 12.19 -12.64
N LYS A 274 -0.50 10.92 -13.01
CA LYS A 274 -0.90 10.40 -14.32
C LYS A 274 -2.43 10.30 -14.45
N ALA A 275 -3.10 9.89 -13.37
CA ALA A 275 -4.56 9.91 -13.29
C ALA A 275 -5.07 11.33 -13.47
N LEU A 276 -4.60 12.28 -12.64
CA LEU A 276 -4.99 13.69 -12.71
C LEU A 276 -4.79 14.28 -14.10
N SER A 277 -3.63 14.05 -14.72
CA SER A 277 -3.34 14.47 -16.09
C SER A 277 -4.38 13.95 -17.09
N SER A 278 -4.77 12.68 -16.97
CA SER A 278 -5.82 12.09 -17.81
C SER A 278 -7.19 12.73 -17.54
N PHE A 279 -7.59 12.88 -16.27
CA PHE A 279 -8.88 13.47 -15.91
C PHE A 279 -9.01 14.92 -16.39
N CYS A 280 -7.99 15.75 -16.16
CA CYS A 280 -8.00 17.14 -16.61
C CYS A 280 -8.00 17.27 -18.13
N ALA A 281 -7.27 16.42 -18.84
CA ALA A 281 -7.24 16.44 -20.32
C ALA A 281 -8.60 16.09 -20.95
N ASN A 282 -9.46 15.39 -20.22
CA ASN A 282 -10.79 14.97 -20.68
C ASN A 282 -11.91 15.87 -20.13
N ILE A 283 -11.61 17.01 -19.50
CA ILE A 283 -12.64 17.99 -19.13
C ILE A 283 -13.21 18.62 -20.42
N ALA A 284 -14.54 18.64 -20.52
CA ALA A 284 -15.25 19.15 -21.69
C ALA A 284 -15.10 20.68 -21.81
N ALA A 285 -15.24 21.38 -20.69
CA ALA A 285 -15.11 22.84 -20.58
C ALA A 285 -13.77 23.35 -21.14
N LYS A 286 -13.81 24.55 -21.74
CA LYS A 286 -12.64 25.23 -22.32
C LYS A 286 -12.32 26.56 -21.62
N GLU A 287 -13.32 27.16 -20.98
CA GLU A 287 -13.16 28.37 -20.19
C GLU A 287 -12.73 28.05 -18.75
N ALA A 288 -11.86 28.89 -18.18
CA ALA A 288 -11.25 28.65 -16.86
C ALA A 288 -12.29 28.46 -15.74
N ASP A 289 -13.31 29.31 -15.68
CA ASP A 289 -14.34 29.27 -14.63
C ASP A 289 -15.18 27.98 -14.69
N GLU A 290 -15.45 27.48 -15.90
CA GLU A 290 -16.20 26.24 -16.11
C GLU A 290 -15.35 24.99 -15.77
N ILE A 291 -14.05 25.05 -16.05
CA ILE A 291 -13.09 24.01 -15.63
C ILE A 291 -13.05 23.94 -14.10
N ASP A 292 -12.91 25.09 -13.44
CA ASP A 292 -12.88 25.17 -11.98
C ASP A 292 -14.19 24.66 -11.37
N GLN A 293 -15.33 24.98 -11.98
CA GLN A 293 -16.63 24.47 -11.56
C GLN A 293 -16.72 22.94 -11.69
N THR A 294 -16.17 22.36 -12.76
CA THR A 294 -16.08 20.91 -12.94
C THR A 294 -15.19 20.28 -11.86
N LEU A 295 -14.02 20.87 -11.61
CA LEU A 295 -13.04 20.37 -10.63
C LEU A 295 -13.54 20.43 -9.18
N LYS A 296 -14.45 21.34 -8.83
CA LYS A 296 -15.13 21.35 -7.50
C LYS A 296 -15.87 20.04 -7.19
N GLY A 297 -16.20 19.23 -8.20
CA GLY A 297 -16.73 17.88 -8.00
C GLY A 297 -15.74 16.90 -7.34
N ILE A 298 -14.48 17.32 -7.16
CA ILE A 298 -13.39 16.56 -6.51
C ILE A 298 -12.97 17.28 -5.22
N PRO A 299 -13.70 17.08 -4.10
CA PRO A 299 -13.45 17.85 -2.88
C PRO A 299 -12.13 17.50 -2.19
N ASP A 300 -11.58 16.31 -2.44
CA ASP A 300 -10.32 15.84 -1.87
C ASP A 300 -9.44 15.19 -2.94
N PRO A 301 -8.66 15.97 -3.71
CA PRO A 301 -7.78 15.43 -4.74
C PRO A 301 -6.72 14.49 -4.18
N VAL A 302 -6.18 14.75 -2.99
CA VAL A 302 -5.12 13.92 -2.40
C VAL A 302 -5.68 12.56 -1.98
N GLY A 303 -6.77 12.51 -1.22
CA GLY A 303 -7.41 11.25 -0.83
C GLY A 303 -8.09 10.50 -1.99
N THR A 304 -8.32 11.17 -3.13
CA THR A 304 -8.82 10.54 -4.35
C THR A 304 -7.70 9.92 -5.19
N PHE A 305 -6.67 10.69 -5.53
CA PHE A 305 -5.63 10.26 -6.48
C PHE A 305 -4.41 9.61 -5.82
N TYR A 306 -4.19 9.85 -4.54
CA TYR A 306 -3.02 9.37 -3.79
C TYR A 306 -3.36 8.46 -2.62
N ARG A 307 -4.59 7.93 -2.57
CA ARG A 307 -5.11 7.08 -1.48
C ARG A 307 -4.14 6.00 -1.01
N TYR A 308 -3.43 5.34 -1.94
CA TYR A 308 -2.51 4.24 -1.64
C TYR A 308 -1.04 4.56 -1.97
N GLY A 309 -0.75 5.76 -2.47
CA GLY A 309 0.53 6.05 -3.14
C GLY A 309 1.20 7.35 -2.73
N LEU A 310 0.68 8.09 -1.73
CA LEU A 310 1.21 9.41 -1.40
C LEU A 310 2.70 9.38 -1.05
N ALA A 311 3.19 8.40 -0.30
CA ALA A 311 4.60 8.35 0.15
C ALA A 311 5.60 8.15 -1.01
N LYS A 312 5.20 7.43 -2.06
CA LYS A 312 6.02 7.14 -3.25
C LYS A 312 5.74 8.07 -4.44
N SER A 313 4.75 8.95 -4.31
CA SER A 313 4.46 9.99 -5.31
C SER A 313 5.57 11.03 -5.45
N LEU A 314 5.46 11.90 -6.45
CA LEU A 314 6.31 13.09 -6.59
C LEU A 314 6.10 14.08 -5.43
N LEU A 315 4.91 14.10 -4.83
CA LEU A 315 4.57 14.99 -3.72
C LEU A 315 5.19 14.51 -2.40
N ARG A 316 5.13 13.19 -2.14
CA ARG A 316 5.58 12.47 -0.93
C ARG A 316 4.89 12.86 0.38
N ARG A 317 4.72 14.15 0.63
CA ARG A 317 4.20 14.78 1.85
C ARG A 317 3.79 16.22 1.60
N LYS A 318 3.09 16.83 2.55
CA LYS A 318 2.83 18.27 2.52
C LYS A 318 4.13 19.06 2.69
N ALA A 319 4.30 20.09 1.86
CA ALA A 319 5.44 21.01 1.95
C ALA A 319 5.47 21.73 3.31
N GLY A 320 6.68 22.04 3.79
CA GLY A 320 6.88 22.71 5.09
C GLY A 320 6.83 21.80 6.33
N LEU A 321 6.39 20.53 6.20
CA LEU A 321 6.46 19.58 7.32
C LEU A 321 7.90 19.06 7.56
N PRO A 322 8.25 18.65 8.79
CA PRO A 322 9.56 18.04 9.06
C PRO A 322 9.69 16.65 8.40
N MET A 323 10.90 16.30 7.96
CA MET A 323 11.18 14.98 7.34
C MET A 323 11.73 13.97 8.33
N SER A 324 12.73 14.37 9.10
CA SER A 324 13.29 13.60 10.20
C SER A 324 12.65 14.05 11.51
N ASN A 325 12.79 13.24 12.54
CA ASN A 325 12.34 13.58 13.89
C ASN A 325 13.28 14.56 14.62
N GLY A 326 14.27 15.12 13.92
CA GLY A 326 15.34 15.92 14.49
C GLY A 326 16.39 15.09 15.24
N LYS A 327 17.58 15.66 15.41
CA LYS A 327 17.95 16.15 16.74
C LYS A 327 17.49 17.60 16.82
#